data_AF-A0A9D1KN23-F1
#
_entry.id   AF-A0A9D1KN23-F1
#
_cell.length_a   1.000
_cell.length_b   1.000
_cell.length_c   1.000
_cell.angle_alpha   90.00
_cell.angle_beta   90.00
_cell.angle_gamma   90.00
#
_symmetry.space_group_name_H-M   'P 1'
#
loop_
_entity.id
_entity.type
_entity.pdbx_description
1 polymer ?
#
loop_
_entity_poly.entity_id
_entity_poly.type
_entity_poly.pdbx_seq_one_letter_code
_entity_poly.pdbx_strand_id
1 'polypeptide(L)'
;MSDEIPVGSPPAPPGRHAAPGGWYADPVDPARERYWDGWQWSRQTRVSEATTKKHRPRPVASRPHGQAGPSGPPGQPDHSGPSTPRGPGALAGWWHRAGAAALDWLFVSIVTTAVLAPLYLRIGDRMEPVLREMFLEALAGRQPDQIRPEEMMSQQEQMIILLVSVILGLAYHAVFLKWRGATPGKMICGLKVVAAGAAEGEQDGGPLVWRQALTRAMVWVFPGQHTCLWPIRVIDIVLPVSDPRNRALHDRMAGTVVVRSR
;
A
#
# COMPACT_ATOMS: atom_id res chain seq x y z
N MET A 1 -9.52 14.45 56.47
CA MET A 1 -8.47 14.26 55.44
C MET A 1 -9.04 14.84 54.17
N SER A 2 -8.46 15.92 53.69
CA SER A 2 -9.01 16.74 52.60
C SER A 2 -8.65 16.12 51.25
N ASP A 3 -9.65 15.85 50.40
CA ASP A 3 -9.51 15.41 49.01
C ASP A 3 -9.21 16.62 48.08
N GLU A 4 -8.05 17.25 48.27
CA GLU A 4 -7.57 18.27 47.34
C GLU A 4 -6.72 17.64 46.24
N ILE A 5 -7.21 17.76 45.00
CA ILE A 5 -6.45 17.45 43.79
C ILE A 5 -5.36 18.51 43.64
N PRO A 6 -4.08 18.13 43.42
CA PRO A 6 -2.99 19.09 43.27
C PRO A 6 -3.26 20.05 42.10
N VAL A 7 -3.38 21.33 42.44
CA VAL A 7 -3.45 22.43 41.47
C VAL A 7 -2.04 22.72 40.99
N GLY A 8 -1.79 22.42 39.71
CA GLY A 8 -0.52 22.68 39.04
C GLY A 8 0.02 21.42 38.36
N SER A 9 0.28 21.49 37.06
CA SER A 9 1.04 20.46 36.35
C SER A 9 2.45 20.99 36.04
N PRO A 10 3.48 20.15 36.14
CA PRO A 10 4.85 20.49 35.76
C PRO A 10 4.93 20.92 34.28
N PRO A 11 5.95 21.70 33.89
CA PRO A 11 6.10 22.17 32.51
C PRO A 11 6.09 20.99 31.53
N ALA A 12 5.36 21.14 30.43
CA ALA A 12 5.29 20.13 29.39
C ALA A 12 6.69 19.84 28.79
N PRO A 13 7.05 18.57 28.55
CA PRO A 13 8.25 18.25 27.80
C PRO A 13 8.17 18.87 26.39
N PRO A 14 9.25 19.45 25.86
CA PRO A 14 9.22 20.07 24.54
C PRO A 14 8.93 19.03 23.46
N GLY A 15 7.89 19.26 22.65
CA GLY A 15 7.59 18.47 21.45
C GLY A 15 6.22 17.78 21.37
N ARG A 16 5.32 17.94 22.34
CA ARG A 16 3.91 17.52 22.20
C ARG A 16 2.99 18.72 22.20
N HIS A 17 2.23 18.91 21.12
CA HIS A 17 1.16 19.90 21.07
C HIS A 17 0.11 19.54 22.13
N ALA A 18 -0.26 20.49 23.00
CA ALA A 18 -1.41 20.33 23.87
C ALA A 18 -2.63 19.97 23.01
N ALA A 19 -3.51 19.08 23.52
CA ALA A 19 -4.73 18.71 22.80
C ALA A 19 -5.51 19.99 22.41
N PRO A 20 -6.10 20.05 21.20
CA PRO A 20 -6.87 21.22 20.78
C PRO A 20 -7.99 21.56 21.77
N GLY A 21 -8.35 22.83 21.90
CA GLY A 21 -9.46 23.23 22.75
C GLY A 21 -10.78 22.58 22.30
N GLY A 22 -11.53 22.00 23.24
CA GLY A 22 -12.72 21.21 22.91
C GLY A 22 -13.39 20.55 24.11
N TRP A 23 -14.55 19.92 23.87
CA TRP A 23 -15.26 19.12 24.87
C TRP A 23 -14.78 17.67 24.82
N TYR A 24 -14.37 17.15 25.96
CA TYR A 24 -13.88 15.79 26.12
C TYR A 24 -14.64 15.07 27.23
N ALA A 25 -14.65 13.74 27.22
CA ALA A 25 -15.29 12.96 28.28
C ALA A 25 -14.68 13.29 29.65
N ASP A 26 -15.54 13.51 30.66
CA ASP A 26 -15.08 13.79 32.02
C ASP A 26 -14.51 12.50 32.64
N PRO A 27 -13.25 12.49 33.12
CA PRO A 27 -12.65 11.30 33.73
C PRO A 27 -13.34 10.87 35.04
N VAL A 28 -14.14 11.75 35.65
CA VAL A 28 -14.88 11.46 36.90
C VAL A 28 -16.29 10.94 36.61
N ASP A 29 -16.96 11.45 35.56
CA ASP A 29 -18.31 11.05 35.18
C ASP A 29 -18.41 10.85 33.66
N PRO A 30 -18.38 9.60 33.16
CA PRO A 30 -18.41 9.31 31.73
C PRO A 30 -19.74 9.70 31.06
N ALA A 31 -20.78 10.07 31.81
CA ALA A 31 -22.02 10.61 31.25
C ALA A 31 -21.90 12.10 30.87
N ARG A 32 -20.80 12.76 31.24
CA ARG A 32 -20.56 14.19 31.06
C ARG A 32 -19.33 14.47 30.23
N GLU A 33 -19.31 15.66 29.64
CA GLU A 33 -18.16 16.23 28.98
C GLU A 33 -17.68 17.48 29.73
N ARG A 34 -16.36 17.66 29.78
CA ARG A 34 -15.67 18.81 30.35
C ARG A 34 -14.90 19.54 29.26
N TYR A 35 -14.88 20.86 29.34
CA TYR A 35 -14.18 21.68 28.36
C TYR A 35 -12.69 21.80 28.68
N TRP A 36 -11.85 21.57 27.67
CA TRP A 36 -10.41 21.81 27.68
C TRP A 36 -10.11 23.04 26.83
N ASP A 37 -9.36 24.01 27.36
CA ASP A 37 -9.05 25.27 26.66
C ASP A 37 -7.66 25.27 25.99
N GLY A 38 -6.90 24.17 26.09
CA GLY A 38 -5.53 24.06 25.61
C GLY A 38 -4.47 24.16 26.71
N TRP A 39 -4.84 24.62 27.92
CA TRP A 39 -3.93 24.78 29.05
C TRP A 39 -4.48 24.23 30.37
N GLN A 40 -5.80 24.30 30.58
CA GLN A 40 -6.48 23.82 31.78
C GLN A 40 -7.89 23.27 31.50
N TRP A 41 -8.36 22.45 32.42
CA TRP A 41 -9.74 21.96 32.41
C TRP A 41 -10.69 22.97 33.04
N SER A 42 -11.80 23.25 32.36
CA SER A 42 -12.90 24.07 32.91
C SER A 42 -13.62 23.35 34.05
N ARG A 43 -14.16 24.13 35.00
CA ARG A 43 -15.05 23.61 36.04
C ARG A 43 -16.44 23.25 35.51
N GLN A 44 -16.83 23.79 34.36
CA GLN A 44 -18.13 23.54 33.74
C GLN A 44 -18.18 22.17 33.05
N THR A 45 -19.26 21.42 33.32
CA THR A 45 -19.56 20.14 32.66
C THR A 45 -20.89 20.22 31.94
N ARG A 46 -21.02 19.52 30.82
CA ARG A 46 -22.31 19.33 30.12
C ARG A 46 -22.66 17.85 30.00
N VAL A 47 -23.93 17.53 29.80
CA VAL A 47 -24.36 16.16 29.50
C VAL A 47 -23.82 15.77 28.12
N SER A 48 -23.19 14.60 28.01
CA SER A 48 -22.65 14.15 26.72
C SER A 48 -23.77 13.91 25.71
N GLU A 49 -23.59 14.41 24.49
CA GLU A 49 -24.53 14.26 23.39
C GLU A 49 -24.71 12.78 22.98
N ALA A 50 -23.70 11.95 23.26
CA ALA A 50 -23.73 10.51 23.08
C ALA A 50 -24.76 9.83 24.02
N THR A 51 -24.97 10.37 25.22
CA THR A 51 -25.95 9.88 26.19
C THR A 51 -27.37 10.26 25.77
N THR A 52 -27.56 11.44 25.16
CA THR A 52 -28.87 11.92 24.70
C THR A 52 -29.42 11.10 23.52
N LYS A 53 -28.55 10.58 22.63
CA LYS A 53 -28.98 9.65 21.57
C LYS A 53 -29.44 8.28 22.09
N LYS A 54 -29.08 7.90 23.32
CA LYS A 54 -29.47 6.64 23.97
C LYS A 54 -30.86 6.68 24.61
N HIS A 55 -31.51 7.85 24.69
CA HIS A 55 -32.76 8.05 25.44
C HIS A 55 -33.94 8.58 24.61
N ARG A 56 -33.94 8.40 23.28
CA ARG A 56 -35.15 8.69 22.48
C ARG A 56 -36.04 7.43 22.45
N PRO A 57 -37.23 7.42 23.09
CA PRO A 57 -38.14 6.29 23.00
C PRO A 57 -38.67 6.16 21.56
N ARG A 58 -38.53 4.96 21.01
CA ARG A 58 -39.05 4.54 19.70
C ARG A 58 -40.51 4.12 19.89
N PRO A 59 -41.49 4.55 19.06
CA PRO A 59 -42.84 4.03 19.17
C PRO A 59 -42.87 2.56 18.77
N VAL A 60 -43.26 1.69 19.70
CA VAL A 60 -43.36 0.24 19.54
C VAL A 60 -44.74 -0.09 18.98
N ALA A 61 -44.76 -0.60 17.74
CA ALA A 61 -45.88 -1.40 17.25
C ALA A 61 -45.83 -2.79 17.90
N SER A 62 -46.94 -3.18 18.50
CA SER A 62 -47.13 -4.40 19.29
C SER A 62 -47.34 -5.63 18.41
N ARG A 63 -46.58 -6.71 18.66
CA ARG A 63 -47.00 -8.11 18.43
C ARG A 63 -46.34 -9.07 19.44
N PRO A 64 -47.01 -10.17 19.85
CA PRO A 64 -46.75 -10.84 21.13
C PRO A 64 -46.13 -12.26 21.02
N HIS A 65 -45.43 -12.60 22.12
CA HIS A 65 -45.14 -13.91 22.72
C HIS A 65 -44.34 -15.00 21.98
N GLY A 66 -43.25 -15.45 22.64
CA GLY A 66 -42.65 -16.75 22.41
C GLY A 66 -41.23 -16.93 22.98
N GLN A 67 -41.14 -17.51 24.18
CA GLN A 67 -40.07 -18.39 24.70
C GLN A 67 -38.72 -17.83 25.20
N ALA A 68 -38.43 -18.19 26.45
CA ALA A 68 -37.18 -18.01 27.18
C ALA A 68 -36.17 -19.14 26.88
N GLY A 69 -34.87 -18.81 26.86
CA GLY A 69 -33.74 -19.74 26.80
C GLY A 69 -32.48 -19.11 27.43
N PRO A 70 -31.52 -19.91 27.95
CA PRO A 70 -30.71 -19.55 29.10
C PRO A 70 -29.35 -18.90 28.76
N SER A 71 -28.85 -18.18 29.78
CA SER A 71 -27.50 -17.63 30.01
C SER A 71 -26.32 -18.32 29.29
N GLY A 72 -25.63 -17.57 28.44
CA GLY A 72 -24.25 -17.85 27.99
C GLY A 72 -23.22 -17.09 28.85
N PRO A 73 -21.98 -17.62 29.03
CA PRO A 73 -20.98 -17.05 29.93
C PRO A 73 -20.33 -15.77 29.39
N PRO A 74 -19.68 -14.95 30.26
CA PRO A 74 -19.18 -13.62 29.90
C PRO A 74 -18.08 -13.68 28.85
N GLY A 75 -18.17 -12.79 27.86
CA GLY A 75 -17.20 -12.63 26.80
C GLY A 75 -15.79 -12.36 27.33
N GLN A 76 -14.85 -13.12 26.78
CA GLN A 76 -13.42 -12.93 26.93
C GLN A 76 -13.03 -11.54 26.39
N PRO A 77 -12.09 -10.81 27.04
CA PRO A 77 -11.73 -9.47 26.58
C PRO A 77 -11.08 -9.56 25.20
N ASP A 78 -11.72 -8.92 24.23
CA ASP A 78 -11.19 -8.70 22.89
C ASP A 78 -9.91 -7.86 23.05
N HIS A 79 -8.75 -8.50 22.89
CA HIS A 79 -7.49 -7.79 22.74
C HIS A 79 -7.54 -7.02 21.42
N SER A 80 -8.02 -5.78 21.50
CA SER A 80 -8.03 -4.79 20.43
C SER A 80 -6.59 -4.45 20.02
N GLY A 81 -5.98 -5.30 19.19
CA GLY A 81 -4.92 -4.86 18.28
C GLY A 81 -5.50 -3.86 17.27
N PRO A 82 -4.67 -3.00 16.64
CA PRO A 82 -5.15 -1.99 15.71
C PRO A 82 -5.93 -2.64 14.57
N SER A 83 -7.25 -2.46 14.60
CA SER A 83 -8.18 -2.95 13.60
C SER A 83 -7.89 -2.22 12.29
N THR A 84 -7.06 -2.82 11.43
CA THR A 84 -7.01 -2.43 10.02
C THR A 84 -8.42 -2.65 9.48
N PRO A 85 -9.08 -1.64 8.90
CA PRO A 85 -10.41 -1.83 8.32
C PRO A 85 -10.37 -3.03 7.36
N ARG A 86 -11.16 -4.06 7.64
CA ARG A 86 -11.32 -5.22 6.75
C ARG A 86 -12.60 -5.02 5.96
N GLY A 87 -12.45 -4.68 4.69
CA GLY A 87 -13.56 -4.56 3.75
C GLY A 87 -13.14 -3.90 2.44
N PRO A 88 -14.00 -3.96 1.40
CA PRO A 88 -13.84 -3.18 0.18
C PRO A 88 -13.62 -1.69 0.49
N GLY A 89 -12.68 -1.05 -0.20
CA GLY A 89 -12.30 0.35 0.04
C GLY A 89 -11.23 0.56 1.13
N ALA A 90 -10.92 -0.46 1.93
CA ALA A 90 -9.82 -0.38 2.89
C ALA A 90 -8.46 -0.31 2.19
N LEU A 91 -7.50 0.38 2.81
CA LEU A 91 -6.13 0.46 2.29
C LEU A 91 -5.50 -0.94 2.18
N ALA A 92 -4.92 -1.23 1.02
CA ALA A 92 -4.27 -2.51 0.78
C ALA A 92 -3.00 -2.65 1.65
N GLY A 93 -2.91 -3.76 2.38
CA GLY A 93 -1.74 -4.10 3.18
C GLY A 93 -0.51 -4.39 2.31
N TRP A 94 0.68 -4.19 2.88
CA TRP A 94 1.95 -4.27 2.17
C TRP A 94 2.16 -5.59 1.41
N TRP A 95 1.93 -6.73 2.05
CA TRP A 95 2.11 -8.05 1.43
C TRP A 95 1.21 -8.31 0.21
N HIS A 96 0.00 -7.74 0.18
CA HIS A 96 -0.89 -7.89 -0.97
C HIS A 96 -0.35 -7.10 -2.17
N ARG A 97 0.25 -5.94 -1.92
CA ARG A 97 0.92 -5.14 -2.95
C ARG A 97 2.18 -5.82 -3.46
N ALA A 98 2.99 -6.39 -2.56
CA ALA A 98 4.18 -7.16 -2.92
C ALA A 98 3.82 -8.39 -3.78
N GLY A 99 2.79 -9.15 -3.37
CA GLY A 99 2.27 -10.28 -4.14
C GLY A 99 1.76 -9.86 -5.53
N ALA A 100 0.98 -8.78 -5.60
CA ALA A 100 0.51 -8.24 -6.88
C ALA A 100 1.67 -7.79 -7.79
N ALA A 101 2.69 -7.16 -7.22
CA ALA A 101 3.88 -6.74 -7.95
C ALA A 101 4.72 -7.93 -8.46
N ALA A 102 4.81 -9.01 -7.68
CA ALA A 102 5.48 -10.23 -8.11
C ALA A 102 4.75 -10.92 -9.28
N LEU A 103 3.41 -10.98 -9.21
CA LEU A 103 2.59 -11.48 -10.32
C LEU A 103 2.72 -10.61 -11.57
N ASP A 104 2.66 -9.28 -11.41
CA ASP A 104 2.85 -8.35 -12.52
C ASP A 104 4.25 -8.51 -13.14
N TRP A 105 5.31 -8.67 -12.33
CA TRP A 105 6.67 -8.93 -12.81
C TRP A 105 6.73 -10.22 -13.62
N LEU A 106 6.10 -11.29 -13.15
CA LEU A 106 6.02 -12.56 -13.87
C LEU A 106 5.32 -12.37 -15.23
N PHE A 107 4.15 -11.74 -15.27
CA PHE A 107 3.42 -11.51 -16.52
C PHE A 107 4.22 -10.68 -17.52
N VAL A 108 4.81 -9.57 -17.07
CA VAL A 108 5.62 -8.71 -17.94
C VAL A 108 6.86 -9.46 -18.41
N SER A 109 7.52 -10.24 -17.55
CA SER A 109 8.69 -11.04 -17.94
C SER A 109 8.35 -12.08 -19.02
N ILE A 110 7.23 -12.80 -18.87
CA ILE A 110 6.79 -13.79 -19.86
C ILE A 110 6.54 -13.12 -21.21
N VAL A 111 5.79 -12.00 -21.22
CA VAL A 111 5.49 -11.28 -22.46
C VAL A 111 6.75 -10.72 -23.10
N THR A 112 7.61 -10.06 -22.33
CA THR A 112 8.87 -9.49 -22.83
C THR A 112 9.80 -10.57 -23.36
N THR A 113 9.96 -11.68 -22.66
CA THR A 113 10.77 -12.82 -23.13
C THR A 113 10.19 -13.45 -24.38
N ALA A 114 8.86 -13.61 -24.48
CA ALA A 114 8.23 -14.13 -25.69
C ALA A 114 8.46 -13.21 -26.90
N VAL A 115 8.34 -11.89 -26.71
CA VAL A 115 8.59 -10.89 -27.77
C VAL A 115 10.07 -10.87 -28.18
N LEU A 116 10.99 -10.98 -27.22
CA LEU A 116 12.43 -10.99 -27.46
C LEU A 116 12.99 -12.39 -27.77
N ALA A 117 12.16 -13.44 -27.79
CA ALA A 117 12.61 -14.81 -27.98
C ALA A 117 13.44 -15.00 -29.26
N PRO A 118 13.07 -14.45 -30.44
CA PRO A 118 13.89 -14.60 -31.65
C PRO A 118 15.30 -14.00 -31.48
N LEU A 119 15.39 -12.88 -30.75
CA LEU A 119 16.67 -12.24 -30.46
C LEU A 119 17.51 -13.07 -29.50
N TYR A 120 16.90 -13.59 -28.43
CA TYR A 120 17.59 -14.45 -27.47
C TYR A 120 18.06 -15.76 -28.07
N LEU A 121 17.27 -16.39 -28.94
CA LEU A 121 17.67 -17.60 -29.66
C LEU A 121 18.86 -17.31 -30.58
N ARG A 122 18.83 -16.21 -31.33
CA ARG A 122 19.95 -15.78 -32.16
C ARG A 122 21.23 -15.54 -31.36
N ILE A 123 21.13 -14.93 -30.18
CA ILE A 123 22.27 -14.74 -29.28
C ILE A 123 22.76 -16.10 -28.76
N GLY A 124 21.85 -17.01 -28.42
CA GLY A 124 22.14 -18.37 -27.99
C GLY A 124 22.95 -19.15 -29.03
N ASP A 125 22.50 -19.17 -30.29
CA ASP A 125 23.17 -19.86 -31.39
C ASP A 125 24.61 -19.33 -31.61
N ARG A 126 24.81 -18.02 -31.40
CA ARG A 126 26.14 -17.39 -31.48
C ARG A 126 27.04 -17.73 -30.29
N MET A 127 26.47 -17.92 -29.11
CA MET A 127 27.20 -18.17 -27.86
C MET A 127 27.45 -19.65 -27.58
N GLU A 128 26.67 -20.55 -28.15
CA GLU A 128 26.85 -22.00 -28.02
C GLU A 128 28.30 -22.46 -28.26
N PRO A 129 28.98 -22.12 -29.39
CA PRO A 129 30.34 -22.59 -29.62
C PRO A 129 31.33 -22.05 -28.60
N VAL A 130 31.19 -20.78 -28.21
CA VAL A 130 32.05 -20.11 -27.23
C VAL A 130 31.93 -20.79 -25.86
N LEU A 131 30.70 -21.01 -25.39
CA LEU A 131 30.45 -21.68 -24.11
C LEU A 131 30.96 -23.13 -24.11
N ARG A 132 30.83 -23.83 -25.25
CA ARG A 132 31.33 -25.19 -25.41
C ARG A 132 32.86 -25.24 -25.32
N GLU A 133 33.56 -24.32 -25.97
CA GLU A 133 35.02 -24.22 -25.91
C GLU A 133 35.51 -23.93 -24.49
N MET A 134 34.87 -22.97 -23.79
CA MET A 134 35.20 -22.66 -22.41
C MET A 134 35.04 -23.85 -21.47
N PHE A 135 33.98 -24.63 -21.67
CA PHE A 135 33.75 -25.83 -20.88
C PHE A 135 34.84 -26.88 -21.12
N LEU A 136 35.26 -27.08 -22.38
CA LEU A 136 36.33 -28.02 -22.72
C LEU A 136 37.70 -27.57 -22.19
N GLU A 137 37.99 -26.28 -22.22
CA GLU A 137 39.23 -25.72 -21.66
C GLU A 137 39.29 -25.87 -20.15
N ALA A 138 38.18 -25.60 -19.46
CA ALA A 138 38.06 -25.81 -18.02
C ALA A 138 38.28 -27.29 -17.64
N LEU A 139 37.71 -28.24 -18.41
CA LEU A 139 37.95 -29.67 -18.22
C LEU A 139 39.41 -30.07 -18.48
N ALA A 140 40.10 -29.38 -19.39
CA ALA A 140 41.52 -29.56 -19.65
C ALA A 140 42.43 -28.88 -18.61
N GLY A 141 41.86 -28.26 -17.57
CA GLY A 141 42.62 -27.53 -16.54
C GLY A 141 43.25 -26.24 -17.05
N ARG A 142 42.83 -25.75 -18.21
CA ARG A 142 43.25 -24.44 -18.75
C ARG A 142 42.33 -23.36 -18.21
N GLN A 143 42.88 -22.17 -17.96
CA GLN A 143 42.04 -21.01 -17.71
C GLN A 143 41.49 -20.53 -19.05
N PRO A 144 40.15 -20.49 -19.23
CA PRO A 144 39.57 -19.96 -20.43
C PRO A 144 39.83 -18.46 -20.52
N ASP A 145 40.00 -17.96 -21.76
CA ASP A 145 40.15 -16.53 -22.01
C ASP A 145 38.91 -15.77 -21.50
N GLN A 146 39.13 -14.56 -20.99
CA GLN A 146 38.04 -13.73 -20.48
C GLN A 146 37.17 -13.22 -21.65
N ILE A 147 35.91 -13.65 -21.72
CA ILE A 147 34.94 -13.06 -22.66
C ILE A 147 34.73 -11.61 -22.27
N ARG A 148 34.92 -10.72 -23.22
CA ARG A 148 34.56 -9.32 -23.02
C ARG A 148 33.04 -9.16 -23.01
N PRO A 149 32.45 -8.32 -22.14
CA PRO A 149 31.01 -8.10 -22.13
C PRO A 149 30.43 -7.73 -23.51
N GLU A 150 31.20 -6.97 -24.30
CA GLU A 150 30.83 -6.57 -25.67
C GLU A 150 30.72 -7.75 -26.65
N GLU A 151 31.46 -8.83 -26.41
CA GLU A 151 31.41 -10.07 -27.20
C GLU A 151 30.20 -10.92 -26.80
N MET A 152 29.74 -10.84 -25.54
CA MET A 152 28.54 -11.56 -25.09
C MET A 152 27.25 -10.96 -25.63
N MET A 153 27.16 -9.63 -25.71
CA MET A 153 25.99 -8.94 -26.23
C MET A 153 26.42 -7.61 -26.85
N SER A 154 26.08 -7.41 -28.11
CA SER A 154 26.41 -6.15 -28.78
C SER A 154 25.64 -5.00 -28.15
N GLN A 155 26.21 -3.79 -28.21
CA GLN A 155 25.54 -2.58 -27.72
C GLN A 155 24.17 -2.37 -28.38
N GLN A 156 24.03 -2.72 -29.66
CA GLN A 156 22.76 -2.64 -30.37
C GLN A 156 21.70 -3.60 -29.80
N GLU A 157 22.06 -4.87 -29.55
CA GLU A 157 21.17 -5.86 -28.95
C GLU A 157 20.73 -5.43 -27.54
N GLN A 158 21.67 -4.91 -26.74
CA GLN A 158 21.37 -4.37 -25.43
C GLN A 158 20.38 -3.19 -25.50
N MET A 159 20.54 -2.28 -26.47
CA MET A 159 19.61 -1.16 -26.67
C MET A 159 18.23 -1.64 -27.13
N ILE A 160 18.15 -2.65 -28.00
CA ILE A 160 16.87 -3.23 -28.43
C ILE A 160 16.15 -3.85 -27.24
N ILE A 161 16.84 -4.68 -26.45
CA ILE A 161 16.27 -5.31 -25.25
C ILE A 161 15.78 -4.25 -24.27
N LEU A 162 16.58 -3.22 -24.02
CA LEU A 162 16.24 -2.09 -23.15
C LEU A 162 14.96 -1.38 -23.61
N LEU A 163 14.92 -0.94 -24.86
CA LEU A 163 13.80 -0.17 -25.41
C LEU A 163 12.51 -0.99 -25.43
N VAL A 164 12.58 -2.24 -25.89
CA VAL A 164 11.42 -3.14 -25.93
C VAL A 164 10.90 -3.40 -24.51
N SER A 165 11.79 -3.67 -23.54
CA SER A 165 11.40 -3.90 -22.14
C SER A 165 10.71 -2.69 -21.53
N VAL A 166 11.26 -1.49 -21.75
CA VAL A 166 10.67 -0.24 -21.24
C VAL A 166 9.32 0.03 -21.89
N ILE A 167 9.22 -0.10 -23.22
CA ILE A 167 7.97 0.14 -23.96
C ILE A 167 6.88 -0.82 -23.51
N LEU A 168 7.18 -2.13 -23.45
CA LEU A 168 6.21 -3.14 -23.02
C LEU A 168 5.80 -2.94 -21.55
N GLY A 169 6.76 -2.66 -20.66
CA GLY A 169 6.48 -2.38 -19.26
C GLY A 169 5.58 -1.15 -19.07
N LEU A 170 5.91 -0.04 -19.74
CA LEU A 170 5.11 1.18 -19.68
C LEU A 170 3.71 0.96 -20.28
N ALA A 171 3.62 0.32 -21.45
CA ALA A 171 2.35 0.03 -22.09
C ALA A 171 1.47 -0.86 -21.20
N TYR A 172 2.01 -1.96 -20.67
CA TYR A 172 1.31 -2.87 -19.76
C TYR A 172 0.75 -2.09 -18.55
N HIS A 173 1.60 -1.38 -17.82
CA HIS A 173 1.16 -0.69 -16.62
C HIS A 173 0.19 0.45 -16.93
N ALA A 174 0.50 1.32 -17.89
CA ALA A 174 -0.33 2.50 -18.18
C ALA A 174 -1.71 2.11 -18.72
N VAL A 175 -1.76 1.14 -19.64
CA VAL A 175 -3.01 0.70 -20.28
C VAL A 175 -3.95 0.04 -19.28
N PHE A 176 -3.45 -0.93 -18.51
CA PHE A 176 -4.27 -1.62 -17.51
C PHE A 176 -4.73 -0.67 -16.39
N LEU A 177 -3.85 0.22 -15.91
CA LEU A 177 -4.25 1.21 -14.92
C LEU A 177 -5.30 2.18 -15.46
N LYS A 178 -5.16 2.64 -16.71
CA LYS A 178 -6.10 3.60 -17.30
C LYS A 178 -7.50 3.02 -17.51
N TRP A 179 -7.61 1.77 -17.94
CA TRP A 179 -8.90 1.17 -18.33
C TRP A 179 -9.51 0.26 -17.27
N ARG A 180 -8.69 -0.40 -16.45
CA ARG A 180 -9.19 -1.32 -15.41
C ARG A 180 -8.97 -0.80 -14.00
N GLY A 181 -8.21 0.29 -13.82
CA GLY A 181 -7.83 0.77 -12.49
C GLY A 181 -6.93 -0.20 -11.74
N ALA A 182 -6.43 -1.26 -12.39
CA ALA A 182 -5.62 -2.30 -11.79
C ALA A 182 -4.89 -3.09 -12.89
N THR A 183 -3.68 -3.54 -12.58
CA THR A 183 -2.94 -4.50 -13.40
C THR A 183 -3.41 -5.93 -13.13
N PRO A 184 -3.18 -6.89 -14.03
CA PRO A 184 -3.56 -8.30 -13.83
C PRO A 184 -3.17 -8.89 -12.47
N GLY A 185 -1.94 -8.68 -12.00
CA GLY A 185 -1.52 -9.11 -10.66
C GLY A 185 -2.34 -8.44 -9.55
N LYS A 186 -2.62 -7.14 -9.67
CA LYS A 186 -3.50 -6.41 -8.74
C LYS A 186 -4.94 -6.93 -8.77
N MET A 187 -5.48 -7.23 -9.95
CA MET A 187 -6.83 -7.79 -10.10
C MET A 187 -6.94 -9.16 -9.43
N ILE A 188 -5.94 -10.03 -9.59
CA ILE A 188 -5.86 -11.33 -8.93
C ILE A 188 -5.79 -11.17 -7.40
N CYS A 189 -5.00 -10.21 -6.91
CA CYS A 189 -4.89 -9.91 -5.48
C CYS A 189 -6.07 -9.09 -4.91
N GLY A 190 -7.12 -8.82 -5.68
CA GLY A 190 -8.28 -8.06 -5.23
C GLY A 190 -7.96 -6.60 -4.91
N LEU A 191 -7.07 -5.97 -5.68
CA LEU A 191 -6.62 -4.59 -5.49
C LEU A 191 -7.10 -3.68 -6.62
N LYS A 192 -7.42 -2.43 -6.27
CA LYS A 192 -7.81 -1.37 -7.20
C LYS A 192 -7.07 -0.08 -6.87
N VAL A 193 -6.67 0.63 -7.90
CA VAL A 193 -6.00 1.93 -7.82
C VAL A 193 -7.00 3.03 -8.11
N VAL A 194 -7.08 4.00 -7.21
CA VAL A 194 -8.01 5.13 -7.31
C VAL A 194 -7.27 6.45 -7.08
N ALA A 195 -7.84 7.56 -7.56
CA ALA A 195 -7.33 8.89 -7.29
C ALA A 195 -7.44 9.21 -5.78
N ALA A 196 -6.38 9.76 -5.18
CA ALA A 196 -6.30 9.96 -3.73
C ALA A 196 -7.41 10.88 -3.18
N GLY A 197 -7.83 11.90 -3.94
CA GLY A 197 -8.93 12.80 -3.54
C GLY A 197 -10.31 12.16 -3.61
N ALA A 198 -10.48 11.08 -4.37
CA ALA A 198 -11.76 10.38 -4.47
C ALA A 198 -11.95 9.35 -3.34
N ALA A 199 -10.85 8.90 -2.72
CA ALA A 199 -10.87 7.94 -1.63
C ALA A 199 -11.32 8.53 -0.28
N GLU A 200 -11.42 9.86 -0.15
CA GLU A 200 -11.83 10.54 1.09
C GLU A 200 -13.37 10.72 1.20
N GLY A 201 -14.16 10.28 0.21
CA GLY A 201 -15.62 10.42 0.24
C GLY A 201 -16.42 9.39 -0.56
N GLU A 202 -15.83 8.67 -1.52
CA GLU A 202 -16.52 7.67 -2.34
C GLU A 202 -15.83 6.31 -2.18
N GLN A 203 -16.59 5.27 -1.82
CA GLN A 203 -16.06 3.91 -1.65
C GLN A 203 -15.45 3.34 -2.95
N ASP A 204 -15.81 3.91 -4.09
CA ASP A 204 -15.21 3.70 -5.40
C ASP A 204 -14.60 5.01 -5.92
N GLY A 205 -13.39 5.32 -5.47
CA GLY A 205 -12.68 6.49 -5.99
C GLY A 205 -12.63 6.49 -7.53
N GLY A 206 -12.83 7.67 -8.14
CA GLY A 206 -12.99 7.84 -9.58
C GLY A 206 -11.83 7.29 -10.43
N PRO A 207 -12.08 7.04 -11.73
CA PRO A 207 -11.11 6.42 -12.63
C PRO A 207 -9.85 7.27 -12.77
N LEU A 208 -8.72 6.60 -13.00
CA LEU A 208 -7.44 7.28 -13.21
C LEU A 208 -7.44 8.08 -14.52
N VAL A 209 -6.90 9.29 -14.47
CA VAL A 209 -6.54 10.06 -15.67
C VAL A 209 -5.19 9.58 -16.22
N TRP A 210 -4.94 9.79 -17.52
CA TRP A 210 -3.71 9.34 -18.18
C TRP A 210 -2.43 9.80 -17.49
N ARG A 211 -2.41 11.05 -17.01
CA ARG A 211 -1.27 11.58 -16.26
C ARG A 211 -0.92 10.71 -15.05
N GLN A 212 -1.93 10.31 -14.27
CA GLN A 212 -1.71 9.47 -13.08
C GLN A 212 -1.23 8.07 -13.48
N ALA A 213 -1.86 7.45 -14.48
CA ALA A 213 -1.47 6.12 -14.96
C ALA A 213 -0.02 6.10 -15.50
N LEU A 214 0.35 7.10 -16.29
CA LEU A 214 1.69 7.24 -16.87
C LEU A 214 2.74 7.55 -15.80
N THR A 215 2.49 8.50 -14.90
CA THR A 215 3.43 8.79 -13.79
C THR A 215 3.69 7.54 -12.94
N ARG A 216 2.65 6.77 -12.61
CA ARG A 216 2.82 5.49 -11.90
C ARG A 216 3.68 4.52 -12.69
N ALA A 217 3.38 4.34 -13.98
CA ALA A 217 4.11 3.42 -14.84
C ALA A 217 5.59 3.81 -14.96
N MET A 218 5.90 5.09 -15.16
CA MET A 218 7.27 5.59 -15.28
C MET A 218 8.08 5.39 -13.99
N VAL A 219 7.53 5.78 -12.84
CA VAL A 219 8.21 5.64 -11.55
C VAL A 219 8.41 4.17 -11.17
N TRP A 220 7.55 3.28 -11.66
CA TRP A 220 7.71 1.84 -11.47
C TRP A 220 8.72 1.20 -12.43
N VAL A 221 8.66 1.52 -13.73
CA VAL A 221 9.42 0.84 -14.78
C VAL A 221 10.87 1.31 -14.85
N PHE A 222 11.13 2.62 -14.87
CA PHE A 222 12.49 3.14 -15.09
C PHE A 222 13.49 2.73 -14.00
N PRO A 223 13.16 2.80 -12.69
CA PRO A 223 14.08 2.34 -11.65
C PRO A 223 14.39 0.85 -11.70
N GLY A 224 13.51 0.05 -12.29
CA GLY A 224 13.72 -1.38 -12.46
C GLY A 224 14.70 -1.74 -13.57
N GLN A 225 15.04 -0.80 -14.45
CA GLN A 225 15.77 -1.08 -15.68
C GLN A 225 17.30 -0.98 -15.54
N HIS A 226 17.78 -0.24 -14.54
CA HIS A 226 19.21 -0.04 -14.33
C HIS A 226 19.58 -0.22 -12.86
N THR A 227 20.69 -0.93 -12.62
CA THR A 227 21.22 -1.20 -11.27
C THR A 227 21.44 0.08 -10.47
N CYS A 228 21.88 1.16 -11.10
CA CYS A 228 22.10 2.45 -10.44
C CYS A 228 20.81 3.08 -9.87
N LEU A 229 19.64 2.72 -10.41
CA LEU A 229 18.35 3.23 -9.95
C LEU A 229 17.65 2.27 -8.97
N TRP A 230 18.27 1.13 -8.66
CA TRP A 230 17.73 0.14 -7.72
C TRP A 230 17.35 0.73 -6.35
N PRO A 231 18.10 1.68 -5.76
CA PRO A 231 17.70 2.31 -4.49
C PRO A 231 16.30 2.96 -4.54
N ILE A 232 15.91 3.56 -5.69
CA ILE A 232 14.60 4.17 -5.86
C ILE A 232 13.50 3.10 -5.79
N ARG A 233 13.74 1.91 -6.35
CA ARG A 233 12.80 0.78 -6.31
C ARG A 233 12.63 0.25 -4.89
N VAL A 234 13.71 0.19 -4.11
CA VAL A 234 13.64 -0.20 -2.69
C VAL A 234 12.81 0.80 -1.90
N ILE A 235 13.06 2.10 -2.10
CA ILE A 235 12.27 3.16 -1.46
C ILE A 235 10.78 3.02 -1.83
N ASP A 236 10.46 2.81 -3.10
CA ASP A 236 9.08 2.62 -3.56
C ASP A 236 8.35 1.46 -2.85
N ILE A 237 9.06 0.36 -2.61
CA ILE A 237 8.52 -0.84 -1.95
C ILE A 237 8.40 -0.66 -0.44
N VAL A 238 9.33 0.04 0.20
CA VAL A 238 9.39 0.16 1.68
C VAL A 238 8.50 1.31 2.19
N LEU A 239 8.38 2.41 1.44
CA LEU A 239 7.61 3.59 1.85
C LEU A 239 6.17 3.30 2.34
N PRO A 240 5.38 2.38 1.71
CA PRO A 240 4.04 2.04 2.17
C PRO A 240 3.98 1.46 3.58
N VAL A 241 5.06 0.90 4.11
CA VAL A 241 5.07 0.30 5.46
C VAL A 241 4.98 1.38 6.53
N SER A 242 5.57 2.56 6.27
CA SER A 242 5.63 3.69 7.21
C SER A 242 4.62 4.81 6.90
N ASP A 243 4.09 4.87 5.68
CA ASP A 243 3.15 5.92 5.28
C ASP A 243 1.75 5.64 5.87
N PRO A 244 1.10 6.58 6.58
CA PRO A 244 -0.23 6.38 7.17
C PRO A 244 -1.34 6.03 6.16
N ARG A 245 -1.11 6.31 4.87
CA ARG A 245 -2.03 5.98 3.76
C ARG A 245 -1.53 4.79 2.93
N ASN A 246 -0.53 4.05 3.40
CA ASN A 246 0.11 2.92 2.73
C ASN A 246 0.51 3.23 1.28
N ARG A 247 0.99 4.45 0.98
CA ARG A 247 1.33 4.86 -0.39
C ARG A 247 2.78 4.55 -0.74
N ALA A 248 2.97 3.93 -1.90
CA ALA A 248 4.29 3.78 -2.53
C ALA A 248 4.78 5.12 -3.11
N LEU A 249 6.05 5.19 -3.51
CA LEU A 249 6.62 6.39 -4.13
C LEU A 249 5.86 6.73 -5.43
N HIS A 250 5.58 5.74 -6.27
CA HIS A 250 4.79 5.89 -7.49
C HIS A 250 3.33 6.27 -7.20
N ASP A 251 2.75 5.82 -6.08
CA ASP A 251 1.41 6.21 -5.65
C ASP A 251 1.38 7.71 -5.28
N ARG A 252 2.39 8.15 -4.51
CA ARG A 252 2.53 9.52 -4.01
C ARG A 252 2.77 10.50 -5.14
N MET A 253 3.70 10.19 -6.05
CA MET A 253 3.99 11.03 -7.21
C MET A 253 2.79 11.18 -8.15
N ALA A 254 1.95 10.15 -8.26
CA ALA A 254 0.75 10.20 -9.08
C ALA A 254 -0.51 10.70 -8.36
N GLY A 255 -0.45 10.96 -7.04
CA GLY A 255 -1.64 11.35 -6.26
C GLY A 255 -2.72 10.26 -6.25
N THR A 256 -2.31 9.01 -6.00
CA THR A 256 -3.19 7.83 -6.04
C THR A 256 -3.05 6.99 -4.77
N VAL A 257 -4.02 6.12 -4.53
CA VAL A 257 -4.01 5.14 -3.43
C VAL A 257 -4.46 3.78 -3.96
N VAL A 258 -4.03 2.70 -3.31
CA VAL A 258 -4.46 1.34 -3.62
C VAL A 258 -5.35 0.84 -2.50
N VAL A 259 -6.56 0.46 -2.88
CA VAL A 259 -7.61 -0.04 -2.01
C VAL A 259 -7.91 -1.49 -2.34
N ARG A 260 -8.48 -2.23 -1.38
CA ARG A 260 -9.06 -3.56 -1.63
C ARG A 260 -10.34 -3.40 -2.43
N SER A 261 -10.52 -4.21 -3.46
CA SER A 261 -11.77 -4.29 -4.23
C SER A 261 -12.75 -5.31 -3.68
N ARG A 262 -12.30 -6.22 -2.80
CA ARG A 262 -13.06 -7.31 -2.18
C ARG A 262 -12.63 -7.50 -0.73
#